data_AF-A0A966BG45-F1
#
_entry.id   AF-A0A966BG45-F1
#
_cell.length_a   1.000
_cell.length_b   1.000
_cell.length_c   1.000
_cell.angle_alpha   90.00
_cell.angle_beta   90.00
_cell.angle_gamma   90.00
#
_symmetry.space_group_name_H-M   'P 1'
#
loop_
_entity.id
_entity.type
_entity.pdbx_description
1 polymer ?
#
loop_
_entity_poly.entity_id
_entity_poly.type
_entity_poly.pdbx_seq_one_letter_code
_entity_poly.pdbx_strand_id
1 'polypeptide(L)'
;MVFQSLYRRFRPQTFNEVVGQEHLVNALKNAIVEDRVGHAYLLSGPRGTGKTSTARILAKALNCEQLDAGEPCGDCDSCVSIENGSSMDLIELDAASNNRVENVRDITSNAALGSPGRRKVYLLDEVHMLSTAASNALLKTLEEPPSHVVFILATTDPQKVLPTIRSRTQHIELSLINVDLLSLHVRNIAERSEITVSDEIVNYVVNRGMGSVRDTLSALDQVVAAGGIPQERVSVAELIRAIADKDLVAAMSAVASATAEGVEPREFSERTARSLRDMFLIGAGVIPTQIFDDEVEALRESAVSMGRALNVQALEVIGSALVDMRNASDPRIILDVALVRLLGSHVEVTQLDVTTGSEVNPTPNAVGEVAKSGFVRKGASAAREAISNAKSVSQKTETLVEAPLISIPPPPVVNAQIVAHPTEEPSQSEALEKECADDLSSDDEGIALSYAHIEQIWTKEILPTLAPKVRARFQASRLVGVEGQTVIFALPNPVHRERCEQLKTEVELALSKVVGTSVLLSLESSQENDSNESEKVASGENIIDQTDDSVFAELEDAPPDNRTSVDRFQDAFPGAIVLDDGD
;
A
#
# COMPACT_ATOMS: atom_id res chain seq x y z
N MET A 1 2.49 36.39 -7.48
CA MET A 1 1.96 35.68 -6.30
C MET A 1 2.33 34.22 -6.45
N VAL A 2 2.86 33.60 -5.41
CA VAL A 2 3.13 32.15 -5.44
C VAL A 2 1.78 31.45 -5.47
N PHE A 3 1.52 30.66 -6.53
CA PHE A 3 0.31 29.86 -6.61
C PHE A 3 0.31 28.83 -5.48
N GLN A 4 -0.64 28.94 -4.56
CA GLN A 4 -0.85 27.98 -3.48
C GLN A 4 -2.07 27.13 -3.84
N SER A 5 -1.91 25.81 -3.81
CA SER A 5 -2.99 24.86 -4.10
C SER A 5 -4.18 25.05 -3.15
N LEU A 6 -5.39 24.82 -3.65
CA LEU A 6 -6.64 25.01 -2.91
C LEU A 6 -6.65 24.21 -1.61
N TYR A 7 -6.20 22.95 -1.62
CA TYR A 7 -6.19 22.12 -0.40
C TYR A 7 -5.23 22.64 0.69
N ARG A 8 -4.23 23.46 0.35
CA ARG A 8 -3.35 24.11 1.32
C ARG A 8 -3.94 25.43 1.79
N ARG A 9 -4.45 26.25 0.86
CA ARG A 9 -5.07 27.55 1.14
C ARG A 9 -6.32 27.43 2.01
N PHE A 10 -7.13 26.39 1.77
CA PHE A 10 -8.37 26.11 2.49
C PHE A 10 -8.22 24.96 3.49
N ARG A 11 -7.01 24.73 4.00
CA ARG A 11 -6.81 23.79 5.11
C ARG A 11 -7.56 24.33 6.34
N PRO A 12 -8.42 23.52 6.99
CA PRO A 12 -9.18 23.92 8.16
C PRO A 12 -8.28 24.49 9.26
N GLN A 13 -8.67 25.66 9.79
CA GLN A 13 -7.95 26.39 10.84
C GLN A 13 -8.60 26.23 12.21
N THR A 14 -9.90 25.96 12.23
CA THR A 14 -10.73 25.76 13.42
C THR A 14 -11.48 24.44 13.34
N PHE A 15 -12.02 23.97 14.46
CA PHE A 15 -12.74 22.69 14.50
C PHE A 15 -14.02 22.75 13.68
N ASN A 16 -14.72 23.89 13.68
CA ASN A 16 -15.93 24.10 12.87
C ASN A 16 -15.70 24.03 11.35
N GLU A 17 -14.46 24.20 10.88
CA GLU A 17 -14.12 24.09 9.46
C GLU A 17 -13.83 22.64 9.01
N VAL A 18 -13.72 21.70 9.95
CA VAL A 18 -13.51 20.28 9.64
C VAL A 18 -14.83 19.67 9.16
N VAL A 19 -14.83 19.20 7.92
CA VAL A 19 -16.05 18.73 7.23
C VAL A 19 -16.31 17.25 7.53
N GLY A 20 -17.55 16.89 7.86
CA GLY A 20 -18.03 15.51 7.94
C GLY A 20 -17.52 14.71 9.14
N GLN A 21 -16.99 15.39 10.17
CA GLN A 21 -16.44 14.78 11.38
C GLN A 21 -17.05 15.36 12.66
N GLU A 22 -18.31 15.80 12.60
CA GLU A 22 -18.96 16.65 13.61
C GLU A 22 -18.95 15.99 15.00
N HIS A 23 -19.23 14.69 15.08
CA HIS A 23 -19.24 13.98 16.37
C HIS A 23 -17.86 13.97 17.04
N LEU A 24 -16.80 13.71 16.27
CA LEU A 24 -15.42 13.63 16.77
C LEU A 24 -14.92 15.01 17.18
N VAL A 25 -15.21 16.01 16.36
CA VAL A 25 -14.90 17.42 16.62
C VAL A 25 -15.55 17.88 17.92
N ASN A 26 -16.84 17.59 18.11
CA ASN A 26 -17.55 17.97 19.33
C ASN A 26 -16.97 17.27 20.57
N ALA A 27 -16.57 16.01 20.46
CA ALA A 27 -15.90 15.30 21.55
C ALA A 27 -14.56 15.95 21.95
N LEU A 28 -13.76 16.38 20.97
CA LEU A 28 -12.51 17.10 21.22
C LEU A 28 -12.76 18.47 21.87
N LYS A 29 -13.71 19.26 21.36
CA LYS A 29 -14.09 20.55 21.93
C LYS A 29 -14.54 20.41 23.39
N ASN A 30 -15.40 19.44 23.68
CA ASN A 30 -15.87 19.18 25.04
C ASN A 30 -14.71 18.77 25.97
N ALA A 31 -13.81 17.90 25.51
CA ALA A 31 -12.64 17.50 26.30
C ALA A 31 -11.74 18.69 26.64
N ILE A 32 -11.60 19.67 25.75
CA ILE A 32 -10.86 20.91 25.99
C ILE A 32 -11.58 21.80 27.01
N VAL A 33 -12.88 22.02 26.82
CA VAL A 33 -13.71 22.86 27.71
C VAL A 33 -13.75 22.32 29.14
N GLU A 34 -13.81 20.99 29.29
CA GLU A 34 -13.88 20.32 30.58
C GLU A 34 -12.51 20.01 31.20
N ASP A 35 -11.40 20.43 30.56
CA ASP A 35 -10.02 20.11 30.94
C ASP A 35 -9.77 18.60 31.16
N ARG A 36 -10.42 17.77 30.33
CA ARG A 36 -10.29 16.30 30.31
C ARG A 36 -9.55 15.79 29.08
N VAL A 37 -8.63 16.59 28.57
CA VAL A 37 -7.80 16.24 27.40
C VAL A 37 -6.90 15.05 27.76
N GLY A 38 -7.01 13.96 27.01
CA GLY A 38 -6.13 12.79 27.14
C GLY A 38 -4.66 13.13 26.83
N HIS A 39 -3.75 12.35 27.39
CA HIS A 39 -2.32 12.52 27.16
C HIS A 39 -1.86 12.00 25.79
N ALA A 40 -2.65 11.13 25.14
CA ALA A 40 -2.34 10.59 23.83
C ALA A 40 -3.60 10.32 23.00
N TYR A 41 -3.56 10.73 21.73
CA TYR A 41 -4.60 10.49 20.73
C TYR A 41 -4.04 9.70 19.55
N LEU A 42 -4.84 8.79 19.00
CA LEU A 42 -4.58 8.12 17.73
C LEU A 42 -5.66 8.52 16.74
N LEU A 43 -5.31 9.36 15.77
CA LEU A 43 -6.16 9.74 14.65
C LEU A 43 -5.95 8.75 13.51
N SER A 44 -6.94 7.91 13.22
CA SER A 44 -6.88 6.97 12.10
C SER A 44 -7.88 7.32 11.01
N GLY A 45 -7.66 6.79 9.82
CA GLY A 45 -8.64 6.87 8.74
C GLY A 45 -7.96 7.03 7.38
N PRO A 46 -8.72 6.93 6.29
CA PRO A 46 -8.18 7.07 4.93
C PRO A 46 -7.41 8.38 4.70
N ARG A 47 -6.59 8.41 3.65
CA ARG A 47 -5.87 9.63 3.28
C ARG A 47 -6.85 10.75 2.94
N GLY A 48 -6.53 11.96 3.37
CA GLY A 48 -7.31 13.16 3.03
C GLY A 48 -8.62 13.37 3.81
N THR A 49 -8.90 12.59 4.85
CA THR A 49 -10.04 12.78 5.77
C THR A 49 -9.84 13.87 6.83
N GLY A 50 -8.65 14.48 6.90
CA GLY A 50 -8.38 15.61 7.80
C GLY A 50 -7.51 15.32 9.03
N LYS A 51 -6.96 14.10 9.19
CA LYS A 51 -6.14 13.69 10.36
C LYS A 51 -5.13 14.75 10.84
N THR A 52 -4.17 15.11 9.98
CA THR A 52 -3.12 16.09 10.29
C THR A 52 -3.69 17.48 10.54
N SER A 53 -4.77 17.87 9.86
CA SER A 53 -5.43 19.17 10.08
C SER A 53 -6.09 19.21 11.46
N THR A 54 -6.85 18.18 11.82
CA THR A 54 -7.48 18.04 13.15
C THR A 54 -6.43 18.01 14.26
N ALA A 55 -5.31 17.33 14.05
CA ALA A 55 -4.19 17.32 14.99
C ALA A 55 -3.62 18.73 15.25
N ARG A 56 -3.40 19.51 14.18
CA ARG A 56 -2.92 20.90 14.30
C ARG A 56 -3.94 21.80 14.98
N ILE A 57 -5.24 21.66 14.67
CA ILE A 57 -6.30 22.42 15.33
C ILE A 57 -6.33 22.10 16.82
N LEU A 58 -6.21 20.82 17.21
CA LEU A 58 -6.11 20.42 18.61
C LEU A 58 -4.87 21.05 19.26
N ALA A 59 -3.70 21.02 18.62
CA ALA A 59 -2.49 21.66 19.14
C ALA A 59 -2.67 23.17 19.36
N LYS A 60 -3.32 23.87 18.41
CA LYS A 60 -3.69 25.28 18.57
C LYS A 60 -4.60 25.47 19.77
N ALA A 61 -5.66 24.68 19.88
CA ALA A 61 -6.62 24.82 20.97
C ALA A 61 -5.96 24.58 22.35
N LEU A 62 -5.03 23.63 22.48
CA LEU A 62 -4.33 23.36 23.74
C LEU A 62 -3.42 24.50 24.19
N ASN A 63 -2.91 25.31 23.27
CA ASN A 63 -1.98 26.40 23.54
C ASN A 63 -2.57 27.81 23.32
N CYS A 64 -3.82 27.89 22.86
CA CYS A 64 -4.50 29.14 22.60
C CYS A 64 -4.71 29.95 23.90
N GLU A 65 -4.45 31.26 23.81
CA GLU A 65 -4.63 32.20 24.92
C GLU A 65 -6.09 32.62 25.09
N GLN A 66 -6.87 32.60 24.00
CA GLN A 66 -8.24 33.07 23.94
C GLN A 66 -9.15 31.98 23.38
N LEU A 67 -9.33 30.90 24.15
CA LEU A 67 -10.22 29.81 23.79
C LEU A 67 -11.69 30.24 23.86
N ASP A 68 -12.48 29.91 22.83
CA ASP A 68 -13.93 30.09 22.83
C ASP A 68 -14.64 28.75 22.62
N ALA A 69 -15.32 28.24 23.66
CA ALA A 69 -16.02 26.95 23.61
C ALA A 69 -15.17 25.78 23.03
N GLY A 70 -13.86 25.78 23.31
CA GLY A 70 -12.91 24.78 22.83
C GLY A 70 -12.33 25.06 21.43
N GLU A 71 -12.76 26.14 20.77
CA GLU A 71 -12.18 26.61 19.50
C GLU A 71 -10.94 27.48 19.74
N PRO A 72 -9.86 27.29 18.95
CA PRO A 72 -8.74 28.23 18.94
C PRO A 72 -9.16 29.55 18.27
N CYS A 73 -8.70 30.70 18.79
CA CYS A 73 -9.02 32.02 18.23
C CYS A 73 -8.41 32.27 16.85
N GLY A 74 -7.25 31.66 16.56
CA GLY A 74 -6.57 31.80 15.27
C GLY A 74 -5.73 33.08 15.12
N ASP A 75 -5.80 34.03 16.05
CA ASP A 75 -5.14 35.35 15.96
C ASP A 75 -4.08 35.62 17.03
N CYS A 76 -4.05 34.87 18.14
CA CYS A 76 -3.01 34.99 19.16
C CYS A 76 -1.64 34.45 18.67
N ASP A 77 -0.55 34.91 19.31
CA ASP A 77 0.82 34.55 18.93
C ASP A 77 1.05 33.03 18.90
N SER A 78 0.45 32.29 19.84
CA SER A 78 0.51 30.82 19.84
C SER A 78 -0.19 30.20 18.63
N CYS A 79 -1.41 30.64 18.30
CA CYS A 79 -2.17 30.12 17.15
C CYS A 79 -1.45 30.41 15.83
N VAL A 80 -0.92 31.63 15.68
CA VAL A 80 -0.19 32.07 14.49
C VAL A 80 1.13 31.33 14.34
N SER A 81 1.90 31.16 15.42
CA SER A 81 3.18 30.42 15.38
C SER A 81 2.99 28.94 15.06
N ILE A 82 1.93 28.30 15.56
CA ILE A 82 1.57 26.92 15.22
C ILE A 82 1.19 26.81 13.74
N GLU A 83 0.38 27.75 13.22
CA GLU A 83 -0.01 27.70 11.81
C GLU A 83 1.18 27.87 10.86
N ASN A 84 2.09 28.78 11.19
CA ASN A 84 3.30 29.03 10.41
C ASN A 84 4.37 27.95 10.59
N GLY A 85 4.18 26.98 11.50
CA GLY A 85 5.15 25.93 11.79
C GLY A 85 6.40 26.41 12.51
N SER A 86 6.34 27.58 13.18
CA SER A 86 7.46 28.17 13.94
C SER A 86 7.31 27.99 15.44
N SER A 87 6.25 27.34 15.90
CA SER A 87 6.01 27.08 17.32
C SER A 87 6.97 26.03 17.87
N MET A 88 7.51 26.28 19.06
CA MET A 88 8.30 25.29 19.82
C MET A 88 7.41 24.32 20.61
N ASP A 89 6.11 24.61 20.69
CA ASP A 89 5.12 23.84 21.44
C ASP A 89 4.43 22.77 20.58
N LEU A 90 4.62 22.79 19.25
CA LEU A 90 4.19 21.74 18.34
C LEU A 90 5.39 21.18 17.58
N ILE A 91 5.74 19.93 17.86
CA ILE A 91 6.77 19.19 17.14
C ILE A 91 6.09 18.20 16.18
N GLU A 92 6.17 18.49 14.88
CA GLU A 92 5.63 17.62 13.84
C GLU A 92 6.73 16.72 13.26
N LEU A 93 6.46 15.42 13.22
CA LEU A 93 7.39 14.42 12.72
C LEU A 93 6.64 13.46 11.81
N ASP A 94 7.17 13.29 10.59
CA ASP A 94 6.73 12.24 9.70
C ASP A 94 7.48 10.95 10.03
N ALA A 95 6.76 9.93 10.49
CA ALA A 95 7.35 8.65 10.87
C ALA A 95 7.95 7.91 9.68
N ALA A 96 7.55 8.20 8.43
CA ALA A 96 8.17 7.59 7.26
C ALA A 96 9.64 8.01 7.10
N SER A 97 9.96 9.27 7.41
CA SER A 97 11.33 9.80 7.39
C SER A 97 12.06 9.64 8.73
N ASN A 98 11.33 9.51 9.84
CA ASN A 98 11.87 9.44 11.20
C ASN A 98 11.66 8.07 11.89
N ASN A 99 11.68 6.97 11.14
CA ASN A 99 11.30 5.63 11.63
C ASN A 99 12.27 4.93 12.61
N ARG A 100 13.42 5.53 12.92
CA ARG A 100 14.49 4.91 13.73
C ARG A 100 14.30 5.09 15.24
N VAL A 101 14.92 4.21 16.02
CA VAL A 101 14.82 4.20 17.49
C VAL A 101 15.44 5.45 18.08
N GLU A 102 16.56 5.90 17.52
CA GLU A 102 17.31 7.07 17.97
C GLU A 102 16.45 8.32 17.91
N ASN A 103 15.75 8.55 16.78
CA ASN A 103 14.84 9.68 16.62
C ASN A 103 13.75 9.69 17.69
N VAL A 104 13.17 8.52 18.01
CA VAL A 104 12.16 8.42 19.07
C VAL A 104 12.77 8.66 20.44
N ARG A 105 13.99 8.20 20.70
CA ARG A 105 14.68 8.50 21.96
C ARG A 105 14.90 10.00 22.14
N ASP A 106 15.26 10.70 21.07
CA ASP A 106 15.41 12.15 21.08
C ASP A 106 14.08 12.87 21.35
N ILE A 107 12.97 12.35 20.83
CA ILE A 107 11.63 12.83 21.19
C ILE A 107 11.39 12.67 22.69
N THR A 108 11.62 11.47 23.22
CA THR A 108 11.33 11.15 24.63
C THR A 108 12.19 11.95 25.60
N SER A 109 13.47 12.19 25.28
CA SER A 109 14.35 13.02 26.11
C SER A 109 13.92 14.48 26.09
N ASN A 110 13.58 15.01 24.91
CA ASN A 110 13.09 16.38 24.75
C ASN A 110 11.69 16.59 25.35
N ALA A 111 10.88 15.53 25.46
CA ALA A 111 9.55 15.61 26.06
C ALA A 111 9.60 15.93 27.57
N ALA A 112 10.68 15.53 28.25
CA ALA A 112 10.90 15.85 29.65
C ALA A 112 11.20 17.35 29.88
N LEU A 113 11.61 18.08 28.84
CA LEU A 113 11.87 19.52 28.92
C LEU A 113 10.56 20.31 28.90
N GLY A 114 10.55 21.44 29.61
CA GLY A 114 9.41 22.36 29.63
C GLY A 114 9.10 22.96 28.25
N SER A 115 7.91 23.55 28.14
CA SER A 115 7.43 24.26 26.95
C SER A 115 7.25 25.75 27.26
N PRO A 116 7.52 26.66 26.32
CA PRO A 116 7.10 28.07 26.44
C PRO A 116 5.57 28.22 26.55
N GLY A 117 4.81 27.38 25.84
CA GLY A 117 3.35 27.32 25.90
C GLY A 117 2.81 26.46 27.04
N ARG A 118 1.48 26.28 27.06
CA ARG A 118 0.76 25.53 28.10
C ARG A 118 1.01 24.03 28.01
N ARG A 119 1.10 23.50 26.79
CA ARG A 119 1.29 22.08 26.48
C ARG A 119 2.32 21.92 25.37
N LYS A 120 3.20 20.92 25.51
CA LYS A 120 4.09 20.47 24.45
C LYS A 120 3.42 19.34 23.67
N VAL A 121 3.16 19.54 22.40
CA VAL A 121 2.42 18.61 21.54
C VAL A 121 3.38 17.94 20.56
N TYR A 122 3.39 16.61 20.56
CA TYR A 122 4.12 15.82 19.57
C TYR A 122 3.13 15.22 18.57
N LEU A 123 3.20 15.65 17.31
CA LEU A 123 2.42 15.10 16.21
C LEU A 123 3.28 14.13 15.40
N LEU A 124 2.97 12.84 15.47
CA LEU A 124 3.65 11.80 14.70
C LEU A 124 2.73 11.35 13.56
N ASP A 125 2.98 11.82 12.33
CA ASP A 125 2.21 11.42 11.15
C ASP A 125 2.72 10.08 10.59
N GLU A 126 1.80 9.32 9.99
CA GLU A 126 2.01 7.95 9.51
C GLU A 126 2.74 7.01 10.50
N VAL A 127 2.35 7.03 11.78
CA VAL A 127 3.00 6.28 12.88
C VAL A 127 3.16 4.77 12.61
N HIS A 128 2.36 4.20 11.72
CA HIS A 128 2.48 2.80 11.29
C HIS A 128 3.78 2.50 10.52
N MET A 129 4.50 3.54 10.08
CA MET A 129 5.79 3.46 9.40
C MET A 129 6.98 3.40 10.38
N LEU A 130 6.77 3.59 11.69
CA LEU A 130 7.82 3.42 12.68
C LEU A 130 8.34 1.97 12.69
N SER A 131 9.65 1.81 12.88
CA SER A 131 10.20 0.49 13.16
C SER A 131 9.63 -0.07 14.48
N THR A 132 9.61 -1.40 14.62
CA THR A 132 9.14 -2.05 15.86
C THR A 132 9.92 -1.55 17.08
N ALA A 133 11.23 -1.37 16.94
CA ALA A 133 12.07 -0.89 18.03
C ALA A 133 11.77 0.58 18.39
N ALA A 134 11.47 1.43 17.40
CA ALA A 134 11.06 2.82 17.63
C ALA A 134 9.68 2.88 18.32
N SER A 135 8.74 2.05 17.88
CA SER A 135 7.42 1.92 18.50
C SER A 135 7.51 1.49 19.97
N ASN A 136 8.39 0.53 20.30
CA ASN A 136 8.61 0.09 21.67
C ASN A 136 9.30 1.16 22.54
N ALA A 137 10.20 1.97 21.97
CA ALA A 137 10.83 3.07 22.69
C ALA A 137 9.81 4.16 23.10
N LEU A 138 8.75 4.36 22.30
CA LEU A 138 7.69 5.31 22.59
C LEU A 138 6.79 4.87 23.76
N LEU A 139 6.66 3.55 24.02
CA LEU A 139 5.71 3.01 24.99
C LEU A 139 5.89 3.56 26.40
N LYS A 140 7.13 3.64 26.89
CA LYS A 140 7.40 4.15 28.25
C LYS A 140 6.87 5.58 28.43
N THR A 141 7.02 6.41 27.41
CA THR A 141 6.60 7.81 27.46
C THR A 141 5.09 7.97 27.21
N LEU A 142 4.47 7.03 26.49
CA LEU A 142 3.00 6.99 26.36
C LEU A 142 2.32 6.47 27.63
N GLU A 143 2.97 5.61 28.42
CA GLU A 143 2.43 5.11 29.70
C GLU A 143 2.40 6.19 30.77
N GLU A 144 3.51 6.89 30.93
CA GLU A 144 3.69 7.91 31.96
C GLU A 144 4.26 9.21 31.33
N PRO A 145 3.48 9.90 30.48
CA PRO A 145 3.94 11.14 29.87
C PRO A 145 4.04 12.24 30.94
N PRO A 146 4.99 13.18 30.79
CA PRO A 146 4.99 14.40 31.58
C PRO A 146 3.64 15.12 31.47
N SER A 147 3.18 15.75 32.55
CA SER A 147 1.82 16.31 32.63
C SER A 147 1.54 17.43 31.62
N HIS A 148 2.58 18.09 31.11
CA HIS A 148 2.48 19.12 30.08
C HIS A 148 2.57 18.57 28.65
N VAL A 149 2.78 17.27 28.46
CA VAL A 149 2.98 16.66 27.14
C VAL A 149 1.71 16.01 26.62
N VAL A 150 1.40 16.21 25.33
CA VAL A 150 0.32 15.53 24.62
C VAL A 150 0.86 14.91 23.33
N PHE A 151 0.62 13.62 23.14
CA PHE A 151 0.94 12.92 21.90
C PHE A 151 -0.29 12.87 20.97
N ILE A 152 -0.09 13.19 19.70
CA ILE A 152 -1.09 12.99 18.65
C ILE A 152 -0.44 12.13 17.58
N LEU A 153 -0.90 10.89 17.47
CA LEU A 153 -0.43 9.94 16.46
C LEU A 153 -1.44 9.94 15.32
N ALA A 154 -0.97 9.98 14.07
CA ALA A 154 -1.83 9.86 12.89
C ALA A 154 -1.43 8.65 12.03
N THR A 155 -2.41 7.96 11.44
CA THR A 155 -2.14 6.80 10.57
C THR A 155 -3.24 6.58 9.54
N THR A 156 -2.88 6.15 8.32
CA THR A 156 -3.84 5.57 7.38
C THR A 156 -4.18 4.11 7.65
N ASP A 157 -3.34 3.40 8.40
CA ASP A 157 -3.45 1.96 8.64
C ASP A 157 -3.35 1.67 10.15
N PRO A 158 -4.48 1.69 10.88
CA PRO A 158 -4.47 1.45 12.33
C PRO A 158 -4.11 0.00 12.69
N GLN A 159 -4.27 -0.96 11.77
CA GLN A 159 -3.97 -2.38 12.05
C GLN A 159 -2.46 -2.65 12.11
N LYS A 160 -1.66 -1.86 11.40
CA LYS A 160 -0.19 -1.91 11.47
C LYS A 160 0.39 -1.25 12.71
N VAL A 161 -0.38 -0.45 13.45
CA VAL A 161 0.07 0.16 14.71
C VAL A 161 0.06 -0.90 15.81
N LEU A 162 1.14 -0.96 16.61
CA LEU A 162 1.25 -1.92 17.70
C LEU A 162 0.02 -1.87 18.63
N PRO A 163 -0.59 -3.02 18.98
CA PRO A 163 -1.72 -3.05 19.90
C PRO A 163 -1.44 -2.36 21.25
N THR A 164 -0.18 -2.41 21.71
CA THR A 164 0.28 -1.76 22.95
C THR A 164 0.24 -0.23 22.87
N ILE A 165 0.50 0.37 21.70
CA ILE A 165 0.32 1.81 21.48
C ILE A 165 -1.18 2.12 21.46
N ARG A 166 -1.95 1.36 20.68
CA ARG A 166 -3.40 1.57 20.53
C ARG A 166 -4.14 1.55 21.87
N SER A 167 -3.75 0.65 22.78
CA SER A 167 -4.38 0.54 24.11
C SER A 167 -4.08 1.70 25.05
N ARG A 168 -3.08 2.54 24.76
CA ARG A 168 -2.66 3.70 25.56
C ARG A 168 -3.08 5.03 24.92
N THR A 169 -3.76 4.99 23.78
CA THR A 169 -4.22 6.17 23.05
C THR A 169 -5.74 6.23 23.02
N GLN A 170 -6.31 7.42 23.11
CA GLN A 170 -7.69 7.63 22.72
C GLN A 170 -7.80 7.57 21.19
N HIS A 171 -8.48 6.54 20.69
CA HIS A 171 -8.61 6.28 19.26
C HIS A 171 -9.78 7.09 18.67
N ILE A 172 -9.48 7.94 17.70
CA ILE A 172 -10.43 8.75 16.94
C ILE A 172 -10.33 8.33 15.47
N GLU A 173 -11.42 7.80 14.93
CA GLU A 173 -11.47 7.29 13.56
C GLU A 173 -12.21 8.26 12.65
N LEU A 174 -11.47 8.88 11.72
CA LEU A 174 -12.01 9.79 10.72
C LEU A 174 -12.45 9.01 9.48
N SER A 175 -13.70 9.23 9.06
CA SER A 175 -14.31 8.56 7.92
C SER A 175 -14.17 9.35 6.61
N LEU A 176 -14.40 8.69 5.47
CA LEU A 176 -14.57 9.37 4.19
C LEU A 176 -15.87 10.19 4.19
N ILE A 177 -15.85 11.30 3.46
CA ILE A 177 -16.99 12.23 3.38
C ILE A 177 -17.94 11.77 2.28
N ASN A 178 -19.25 11.83 2.54
CA ASN A 178 -20.29 11.53 1.55
C ASN A 178 -20.26 12.55 0.38
N VAL A 179 -20.62 12.06 -0.80
CA VAL A 179 -20.71 12.81 -2.06
C VAL A 179 -21.47 14.15 -1.94
N ASP A 180 -22.58 14.22 -1.21
CA ASP A 180 -23.41 15.42 -1.07
C ASP A 180 -22.69 16.51 -0.28
N LEU A 181 -22.11 16.13 0.86
CA LEU A 181 -21.40 17.05 1.73
C LEU A 181 -20.11 17.54 1.07
N LEU A 182 -19.42 16.67 0.33
CA LEU A 182 -18.23 17.02 -0.42
C LEU A 182 -18.56 17.96 -1.60
N SER A 183 -19.68 17.73 -2.28
CA SER A 183 -20.19 18.62 -3.34
C SER A 183 -20.52 20.01 -2.79
N LEU A 184 -21.18 20.09 -1.64
CA LEU A 184 -21.43 21.36 -0.96
C LEU A 184 -20.13 22.07 -0.58
N HIS A 185 -19.16 21.33 -0.04
CA HIS A 185 -17.86 21.88 0.33
C HIS A 185 -17.08 22.43 -0.87
N VAL A 186 -17.09 21.71 -2.01
CA VAL A 186 -16.49 22.17 -3.27
C VAL A 186 -17.13 23.48 -3.74
N ARG A 187 -18.47 23.58 -3.73
CA ARG A 187 -19.18 24.82 -4.10
C ARG A 187 -18.81 25.99 -3.19
N ASN A 188 -18.75 25.76 -1.87
CA ASN A 188 -18.35 26.79 -0.90
C ASN A 188 -16.90 27.26 -1.14
N ILE A 189 -15.97 26.36 -1.46
CA ILE A 189 -14.59 26.73 -1.78
C ILE A 189 -14.51 27.47 -3.11
N ALA A 190 -15.25 27.03 -4.14
CA ALA A 190 -15.30 27.70 -5.43
C ALA A 190 -15.78 29.16 -5.29
N GLU A 191 -16.85 29.38 -4.50
CA GLU A 191 -17.35 30.73 -4.19
C GLU A 191 -16.28 31.59 -3.48
N ARG A 192 -15.65 31.07 -2.43
CA ARG A 192 -14.59 31.78 -1.67
C ARG A 192 -13.30 32.01 -2.47
N SER A 193 -13.09 31.26 -3.53
CA SER A 193 -11.94 31.39 -4.43
C SER A 193 -12.27 32.14 -5.72
N GLU A 194 -13.50 32.63 -5.88
CA GLU A 194 -13.99 33.32 -7.08
C GLU A 194 -13.86 32.47 -8.35
N ILE A 195 -14.00 31.14 -8.20
CA ILE A 195 -13.94 30.16 -9.29
C ILE A 195 -15.36 29.79 -9.70
N THR A 196 -15.66 29.90 -10.99
CA THR A 196 -16.93 29.41 -11.53
C THR A 196 -16.85 27.91 -11.76
N VAL A 197 -17.73 27.15 -11.11
CA VAL A 197 -17.84 25.69 -11.27
C VAL A 197 -19.25 25.32 -11.73
N SER A 198 -19.36 24.47 -12.75
CA SER A 198 -20.63 23.83 -13.14
C SER A 198 -20.88 22.58 -12.30
N ASP A 199 -22.12 22.09 -12.27
CA ASP A 199 -22.42 20.81 -11.58
C ASP A 199 -21.63 19.64 -12.17
N GLU A 200 -21.35 19.65 -13.47
CA GLU A 200 -20.49 18.66 -14.13
C GLU A 200 -19.07 18.65 -13.56
N ILE A 201 -18.49 19.83 -13.30
CA ILE A 201 -17.17 19.96 -12.67
C ILE A 201 -17.22 19.44 -11.22
N VAL A 202 -18.26 19.80 -10.47
CA VAL A 202 -18.43 19.35 -9.08
C VAL A 202 -18.50 17.83 -9.03
N ASN A 203 -19.34 17.22 -9.86
CA ASN A 203 -19.49 15.76 -9.91
C ASN A 203 -18.18 15.09 -10.30
N TYR A 204 -17.48 15.62 -11.31
CA TYR A 204 -16.18 15.10 -11.74
C TYR A 204 -15.14 15.10 -10.61
N VAL A 205 -14.95 16.23 -9.91
CA VAL A 205 -13.90 16.33 -8.87
C VAL A 205 -14.24 15.53 -7.62
N VAL A 206 -15.52 15.44 -7.26
CA VAL A 206 -15.99 14.63 -6.12
C VAL A 206 -15.81 13.14 -6.41
N ASN A 207 -16.19 12.69 -7.62
CA ASN A 207 -15.92 11.33 -8.07
C ASN A 207 -14.41 11.05 -8.09
N ARG A 208 -13.58 11.99 -8.56
CA ARG A 208 -12.12 11.80 -8.53
C ARG A 208 -11.54 11.76 -7.12
N GLY A 209 -12.16 12.47 -6.18
CA GLY A 209 -11.76 12.55 -4.78
C GLY A 209 -12.15 11.36 -3.91
N MET A 210 -13.16 10.58 -4.28
CA MET A 210 -13.55 9.33 -3.58
C MET A 210 -13.75 9.53 -2.05
N GLY A 211 -14.35 10.65 -1.66
CA GLY A 211 -14.60 11.02 -0.26
C GLY A 211 -13.42 11.65 0.49
N SER A 212 -12.26 11.78 -0.16
CA SER A 212 -11.09 12.52 0.34
C SER A 212 -11.19 14.00 -0.02
N VAL A 213 -11.22 14.89 0.98
CA VAL A 213 -11.23 16.34 0.77
C VAL A 213 -9.99 16.79 0.02
N ARG A 214 -8.82 16.26 0.43
CA ARG A 214 -7.54 16.63 -0.16
C ARG A 214 -7.51 16.29 -1.65
N ASP A 215 -7.95 15.09 -2.03
CA ASP A 215 -7.89 14.63 -3.41
C ASP A 215 -8.96 15.32 -4.27
N THR A 216 -10.14 15.58 -3.70
CA THR A 216 -11.19 16.40 -4.36
C THR A 216 -10.69 17.80 -4.70
N LEU A 217 -10.09 18.50 -3.73
CA LEU A 217 -9.59 19.86 -3.97
C LEU A 217 -8.37 19.88 -4.90
N SER A 218 -7.56 18.82 -4.88
CA SER A 218 -6.46 18.65 -5.84
C SER A 218 -6.99 18.42 -7.26
N ALA A 219 -8.08 17.66 -7.41
CA ALA A 219 -8.76 17.50 -8.69
C ALA A 219 -9.38 18.83 -9.18
N LEU A 220 -9.94 19.63 -8.27
CA LEU A 220 -10.44 20.97 -8.60
C LEU A 220 -9.33 21.90 -9.07
N ASP A 221 -8.18 21.92 -8.38
CA ASP A 221 -6.99 22.66 -8.82
C ASP A 221 -6.60 22.29 -10.26
N GLN A 222 -6.62 20.99 -10.59
CA GLN A 222 -6.29 20.49 -11.93
C GLN A 222 -7.29 20.94 -12.99
N VAL A 223 -8.60 20.84 -12.71
CA VAL A 223 -9.67 21.29 -13.61
C VAL A 223 -9.55 22.79 -13.91
N VAL A 224 -9.29 23.58 -12.87
CA VAL A 224 -9.14 25.04 -13.00
C VAL A 224 -7.89 25.38 -13.81
N ALA A 225 -6.76 24.73 -13.54
CA ALA A 225 -5.53 24.92 -14.30
C ALA A 225 -5.67 24.50 -15.78
N ALA A 226 -6.47 23.47 -16.06
CA ALA A 226 -6.75 23.00 -17.41
C ALA A 226 -7.79 23.85 -18.16
N GLY A 227 -8.53 24.72 -17.47
CA GLY A 227 -9.61 25.53 -18.05
C GLY A 227 -10.90 24.74 -18.32
N GLY A 228 -11.09 23.61 -17.64
CA GLY A 228 -12.24 22.72 -17.84
C GLY A 228 -11.94 21.30 -17.38
N ILE A 229 -12.97 20.44 -17.43
CA ILE A 229 -12.80 19.01 -17.10
C ILE A 229 -11.78 18.43 -18.08
N PRO A 230 -10.66 17.84 -17.60
CA PRO A 230 -9.77 17.08 -18.47
C PRO A 230 -10.59 16.01 -19.16
N GLN A 231 -10.50 15.90 -20.50
CA GLN A 231 -11.25 14.85 -21.20
C GLN A 231 -10.91 13.50 -20.58
N GLU A 232 -11.89 12.88 -19.92
CA GLU A 232 -11.76 11.52 -19.41
C GLU A 232 -11.72 10.62 -20.64
N ARG A 233 -10.50 10.27 -21.03
CA ARG A 233 -10.25 9.70 -22.34
C ARG A 233 -10.98 8.36 -22.53
N VAL A 234 -11.03 7.54 -21.46
CA VAL A 234 -11.51 6.16 -21.57
C VAL A 234 -12.37 5.77 -20.37
N SER A 235 -13.61 5.33 -20.64
CA SER A 235 -14.53 4.75 -19.65
C SER A 235 -14.28 3.26 -19.45
N VAL A 236 -14.51 2.75 -18.24
CA VAL A 236 -14.48 1.29 -17.96
C VAL A 236 -15.75 0.57 -18.39
N ALA A 237 -16.80 1.30 -18.80
CA ALA A 237 -18.09 0.73 -19.17
C ALA A 237 -18.00 -0.26 -20.35
N GLU A 238 -17.08 -0.03 -21.29
CA GLU A 238 -16.86 -0.95 -22.42
C GLU A 238 -16.28 -2.28 -21.97
N LEU A 239 -15.30 -2.26 -21.05
CA LEU A 239 -14.73 -3.47 -20.48
C LEU A 239 -15.77 -4.22 -19.63
N ILE A 240 -16.57 -3.51 -18.82
CA ILE A 240 -17.64 -4.11 -18.02
C ILE A 240 -18.68 -4.81 -18.91
N ARG A 241 -19.10 -4.15 -20.00
CA ARG A 241 -20.02 -4.74 -20.98
C ARG A 241 -19.42 -5.97 -21.63
N ALA A 242 -18.16 -5.90 -22.09
CA ALA A 242 -17.47 -7.03 -22.67
C ALA A 242 -17.34 -8.22 -21.71
N ILE A 243 -17.08 -7.96 -20.42
CA ILE A 243 -17.09 -9.00 -19.38
C ILE A 243 -18.50 -9.61 -19.24
N ALA A 244 -19.54 -8.78 -19.15
CA ALA A 244 -20.92 -9.24 -19.02
C ALA A 244 -21.36 -10.11 -20.22
N ASP A 245 -20.97 -9.72 -21.42
CA ASP A 245 -21.25 -10.43 -22.67
C ASP A 245 -20.32 -11.65 -22.90
N LYS A 246 -19.33 -11.84 -22.01
CA LYS A 246 -18.27 -12.85 -22.11
C LYS A 246 -17.48 -12.78 -23.42
N ASP A 247 -17.29 -11.57 -23.94
CA ASP A 247 -16.57 -11.32 -25.17
C ASP A 247 -15.12 -10.93 -24.88
N LEU A 248 -14.21 -11.90 -25.01
CA LEU A 248 -12.77 -11.70 -24.82
C LEU A 248 -12.20 -10.69 -25.83
N VAL A 249 -12.67 -10.67 -27.08
CA VAL A 249 -12.12 -9.78 -28.11
C VAL A 249 -12.50 -8.34 -27.81
N ALA A 250 -13.75 -8.10 -27.42
CA ALA A 250 -14.21 -6.79 -26.99
C ALA A 250 -13.47 -6.33 -25.72
N ALA A 251 -13.26 -7.23 -24.76
CA ALA A 251 -12.54 -6.90 -23.52
C ALA A 251 -11.09 -6.48 -23.82
N MET A 252 -10.36 -7.26 -24.63
CA MET A 252 -9.00 -6.94 -25.04
C MET A 252 -8.92 -5.62 -25.84
N SER A 253 -9.93 -5.35 -26.67
CA SER A 253 -10.03 -4.10 -27.44
C SER A 253 -10.26 -2.89 -26.55
N ALA A 254 -11.10 -3.00 -25.52
CA ALA A 254 -11.33 -1.93 -24.54
C ALA A 254 -10.03 -1.58 -23.80
N VAL A 255 -9.27 -2.59 -23.34
CA VAL A 255 -7.97 -2.33 -22.71
C VAL A 255 -6.96 -1.76 -23.72
N ALA A 256 -6.94 -2.23 -24.97
CA ALA A 256 -6.05 -1.69 -26.01
C ALA A 256 -6.33 -0.21 -26.29
N SER A 257 -7.60 0.19 -26.42
CA SER A 257 -7.99 1.59 -26.54
C SER A 257 -7.54 2.40 -25.32
N ALA A 258 -7.77 1.86 -24.12
CA ALA A 258 -7.38 2.51 -22.88
C ALA A 258 -5.89 2.87 -22.85
N THR A 259 -5.04 1.89 -23.17
CA THR A 259 -3.59 2.08 -23.20
C THR A 259 -3.12 2.97 -24.35
N ALA A 260 -3.77 2.90 -25.51
CA ALA A 260 -3.43 3.76 -26.65
C ALA A 260 -3.68 5.24 -26.34
N GLU A 261 -4.64 5.53 -25.46
CA GLU A 261 -4.95 6.88 -24.99
C GLU A 261 -4.11 7.33 -23.79
N GLY A 262 -3.20 6.46 -23.33
CA GLY A 262 -2.22 6.71 -22.28
C GLY A 262 -2.69 6.36 -20.87
N VAL A 263 -3.82 5.63 -20.72
CA VAL A 263 -4.27 5.16 -19.40
C VAL A 263 -3.39 4.00 -18.97
N GLU A 264 -2.86 4.09 -17.75
CA GLU A 264 -2.00 3.06 -17.18
C GLU A 264 -2.83 1.80 -16.83
N PRO A 265 -2.39 0.57 -17.18
CA PRO A 265 -3.21 -0.64 -17.02
C PRO A 265 -3.68 -0.90 -15.60
N ARG A 266 -2.86 -0.59 -14.59
CA ARG A 266 -3.25 -0.74 -13.19
C ARG A 266 -4.30 0.30 -12.80
N GLU A 267 -4.16 1.58 -13.15
CA GLU A 267 -5.21 2.59 -12.96
C GLU A 267 -6.54 2.16 -13.60
N PHE A 268 -6.50 1.65 -14.84
CA PHE A 268 -7.69 1.14 -15.53
C PHE A 268 -8.32 -0.06 -14.81
N SER A 269 -7.49 -0.96 -14.28
CA SER A 269 -7.91 -2.11 -13.49
C SER A 269 -8.50 -1.71 -12.13
N GLU A 270 -7.93 -0.70 -11.46
CA GLU A 270 -8.45 -0.16 -10.19
C GLU A 270 -9.83 0.48 -10.39
N ARG A 271 -10.03 1.23 -11.49
CA ARG A 271 -11.33 1.78 -11.88
C ARG A 271 -12.34 0.67 -12.20
N THR A 272 -11.91 -0.38 -12.90
CA THR A 272 -12.76 -1.54 -13.24
C THR A 272 -13.18 -2.30 -11.98
N ALA A 273 -12.24 -2.63 -11.10
CA ALA A 273 -12.51 -3.30 -9.83
C ALA A 273 -13.48 -2.51 -8.95
N ARG A 274 -13.34 -1.18 -8.91
CA ARG A 274 -14.26 -0.29 -8.21
C ARG A 274 -15.68 -0.42 -8.75
N SER A 275 -15.85 -0.28 -10.06
CA SER A 275 -17.17 -0.40 -10.69
C SER A 275 -17.78 -1.79 -10.49
N LEU A 276 -17.00 -2.87 -10.56
CA LEU A 276 -17.47 -4.23 -10.28
C LEU A 276 -17.96 -4.37 -8.83
N ARG A 277 -17.20 -3.85 -7.86
CA ARG A 277 -17.59 -3.82 -6.45
C ARG A 277 -18.88 -3.02 -6.24
N ASP A 278 -19.00 -1.86 -6.87
CA ASP A 278 -20.18 -1.00 -6.71
C ASP A 278 -21.43 -1.66 -7.32
N MET A 279 -21.29 -2.30 -8.49
CA MET A 279 -22.31 -3.17 -9.08
C MET A 279 -22.71 -4.33 -8.16
N PHE A 280 -21.74 -4.99 -7.50
CA PHE A 280 -22.01 -6.06 -6.55
C PHE A 280 -22.83 -5.58 -5.35
N LEU A 281 -22.44 -4.45 -4.76
CA LEU A 281 -23.14 -3.86 -3.61
C LEU A 281 -24.57 -3.44 -3.98
N ILE A 282 -24.73 -2.74 -5.10
CA ILE A 282 -26.05 -2.31 -5.60
C ILE A 282 -26.94 -3.53 -5.90
N GLY A 283 -26.38 -4.57 -6.52
CA GLY A 283 -27.08 -5.83 -6.75
C GLY A 283 -27.48 -6.58 -5.46
N ALA A 284 -26.81 -6.30 -4.34
CA ALA A 284 -27.16 -6.78 -3.00
C ALA A 284 -28.13 -5.86 -2.25
N GLY A 285 -28.56 -4.75 -2.85
CA GLY A 285 -29.45 -3.76 -2.22
C GLY A 285 -28.74 -2.76 -1.31
N VAL A 286 -27.40 -2.67 -1.39
CA VAL A 286 -26.58 -1.72 -0.62
C VAL A 286 -26.09 -0.61 -1.55
N ILE A 287 -26.42 0.64 -1.24
CA ILE A 287 -25.98 1.81 -2.02
C ILE A 287 -24.66 2.35 -1.43
N PRO A 288 -23.56 2.38 -2.20
CA PRO A 288 -22.30 2.97 -1.75
C PRO A 288 -22.42 4.47 -1.47
N THR A 289 -21.71 4.98 -0.47
CA THR A 289 -21.78 6.40 -0.04
C THR A 289 -21.04 7.40 -0.93
N GLN A 290 -20.35 6.91 -1.96
CA GLN A 290 -19.44 7.67 -2.82
C GLN A 290 -19.91 7.72 -4.28
N ILE A 291 -21.21 7.48 -4.50
CA ILE A 291 -21.84 7.40 -5.82
C ILE A 291 -23.04 8.35 -5.82
N PHE A 292 -23.24 9.05 -6.93
CA PHE A 292 -24.42 9.90 -7.14
C PHE A 292 -25.65 9.07 -7.48
N ASP A 293 -26.84 9.54 -7.10
CA ASP A 293 -28.11 8.81 -7.27
C ASP A 293 -28.42 8.44 -8.74
N ASP A 294 -27.98 9.26 -9.71
CA ASP A 294 -28.15 9.03 -11.14
C ASP A 294 -27.27 7.89 -11.67
N GLU A 295 -26.07 7.73 -11.14
CA GLU A 295 -25.16 6.62 -11.48
C GLU A 295 -25.63 5.27 -10.95
N VAL A 296 -26.40 5.26 -9.85
CA VAL A 296 -26.89 4.03 -9.21
C VAL A 296 -27.74 3.19 -10.17
N GLU A 297 -28.60 3.81 -10.98
CA GLU A 297 -29.47 3.07 -11.90
C GLU A 297 -28.68 2.42 -13.04
N ALA A 298 -27.72 3.15 -13.63
CA ALA A 298 -26.87 2.62 -14.69
C ALA A 298 -26.00 1.43 -14.21
N LEU A 299 -25.47 1.51 -13.00
CA LEU A 299 -24.74 0.41 -12.37
C LEU A 299 -25.67 -0.77 -12.01
N ARG A 300 -26.92 -0.50 -11.62
CA ARG A 300 -27.93 -1.52 -11.35
C ARG A 300 -28.25 -2.33 -12.61
N GLU A 301 -28.50 -1.65 -13.73
CA GLU A 301 -28.72 -2.32 -15.02
C GLU A 301 -27.53 -3.20 -15.41
N SER A 302 -26.32 -2.66 -15.28
CA SER A 302 -25.08 -3.40 -15.54
C SER A 302 -24.92 -4.62 -14.62
N ALA A 303 -25.26 -4.47 -13.33
CA ALA A 303 -25.18 -5.55 -12.35
C ALA A 303 -26.16 -6.68 -12.66
N VAL A 304 -27.37 -6.34 -13.10
CA VAL A 304 -28.39 -7.30 -13.54
C VAL A 304 -27.93 -8.04 -14.80
N SER A 305 -27.40 -7.33 -15.78
CA SER A 305 -26.93 -7.91 -17.05
C SER A 305 -25.76 -8.89 -16.83
N MET A 306 -24.78 -8.51 -16.00
CA MET A 306 -23.62 -9.35 -15.71
C MET A 306 -23.96 -10.57 -14.86
N GLY A 307 -24.88 -10.41 -13.91
CA GLY A 307 -25.23 -11.43 -12.93
C GLY A 307 -24.18 -11.59 -11.82
N ARG A 308 -24.64 -12.05 -10.64
CA ARG A 308 -23.84 -12.08 -9.40
C ARG A 308 -22.61 -12.98 -9.49
N ALA A 309 -22.74 -14.17 -10.07
CA ALA A 309 -21.65 -15.14 -10.13
C ALA A 309 -20.46 -14.62 -10.95
N LEU A 310 -20.74 -14.05 -12.12
CA LEU A 310 -19.72 -13.49 -12.99
C LEU A 310 -19.11 -12.22 -12.42
N ASN A 311 -19.91 -11.36 -11.78
CA ASN A 311 -19.39 -10.16 -11.12
C ASN A 311 -18.38 -10.51 -10.02
N VAL A 312 -18.70 -11.48 -9.14
CA VAL A 312 -17.79 -11.93 -8.08
C VAL A 312 -16.51 -12.53 -8.69
N GLN A 313 -16.64 -13.40 -9.70
CA GLN A 313 -15.49 -13.98 -10.38
C GLN A 313 -14.59 -12.90 -11.02
N ALA A 314 -15.20 -11.90 -11.67
CA ALA A 314 -14.46 -10.78 -12.26
C ALA A 314 -13.74 -9.96 -11.17
N LEU A 315 -14.39 -9.70 -10.04
CA LEU A 315 -13.80 -8.97 -8.92
C LEU A 315 -12.59 -9.72 -8.32
N GLU A 316 -12.69 -11.03 -8.16
CA GLU A 316 -11.59 -11.88 -7.68
C GLU A 316 -10.41 -11.88 -8.66
N VAL A 317 -10.67 -12.09 -9.95
CA VAL A 317 -9.63 -12.17 -10.98
C VAL A 317 -8.93 -10.83 -11.16
N ILE A 318 -9.67 -9.72 -11.28
CA ILE A 318 -9.08 -8.38 -11.39
C ILE A 318 -8.39 -7.98 -10.08
N GLY A 319 -8.95 -8.32 -8.92
CA GLY A 319 -8.33 -8.08 -7.62
C GLY A 319 -6.98 -8.79 -7.47
N SER A 320 -6.90 -10.06 -7.87
CA SER A 320 -5.63 -10.81 -7.92
C SER A 320 -4.64 -10.17 -8.88
N ALA A 321 -5.10 -9.77 -10.07
CA ALA A 321 -4.25 -9.14 -11.08
C ALA A 321 -3.66 -7.82 -10.57
N LEU A 322 -4.42 -7.00 -9.82
CA LEU A 322 -3.93 -5.76 -9.22
C LEU A 322 -2.77 -5.99 -8.23
N VAL A 323 -2.81 -7.08 -7.47
CA VAL A 323 -1.71 -7.45 -6.56
C VAL A 323 -0.47 -7.83 -7.35
N ASP A 324 -0.63 -8.66 -8.37
CA ASP A 324 0.46 -9.13 -9.24
C ASP A 324 1.10 -7.97 -10.02
N MET A 325 0.31 -6.99 -10.48
CA MET A 325 0.79 -5.80 -11.18
C MET A 325 1.75 -4.95 -10.36
N ARG A 326 1.69 -4.97 -9.02
CA ARG A 326 2.52 -4.10 -8.16
C ARG A 326 4.02 -4.30 -8.38
N ASN A 327 4.42 -5.53 -8.73
CA ASN A 327 5.82 -5.91 -8.91
C ASN A 327 6.12 -6.38 -10.35
N ALA A 328 5.15 -6.27 -11.26
CA ALA A 328 5.32 -6.72 -12.64
C ALA A 328 6.16 -5.72 -13.43
N SER A 329 7.02 -6.22 -14.32
CA SER A 329 7.75 -5.37 -15.27
C SER A 329 6.81 -4.72 -16.30
N ASP A 330 5.74 -5.43 -16.66
CA ASP A 330 4.68 -4.91 -17.53
C ASP A 330 3.29 -5.27 -16.95
N PRO A 331 2.59 -4.32 -16.30
CA PRO A 331 1.23 -4.50 -15.80
C PRO A 331 0.22 -4.91 -16.86
N ARG A 332 0.45 -4.55 -18.14
CA ARG A 332 -0.48 -4.86 -19.23
C ARG A 332 -0.63 -6.36 -19.45
N ILE A 333 0.50 -7.09 -19.45
CA ILE A 333 0.50 -8.54 -19.64
C ILE A 333 -0.31 -9.24 -18.55
N ILE A 334 -0.18 -8.77 -17.30
CA ILE A 334 -0.93 -9.32 -16.17
C ILE A 334 -2.43 -9.14 -16.37
N LEU A 335 -2.87 -7.97 -16.82
CA LEU A 335 -4.28 -7.69 -17.12
C LEU A 335 -4.81 -8.57 -18.25
N ASP A 336 -4.07 -8.68 -19.35
CA ASP A 336 -4.47 -9.49 -20.50
C ASP A 336 -4.62 -10.98 -20.12
N VAL A 337 -3.67 -11.52 -19.35
CA VAL A 337 -3.75 -12.90 -18.83
C VAL A 337 -4.95 -13.07 -17.89
N ALA A 338 -5.22 -12.08 -17.04
CA ALA A 338 -6.38 -12.11 -16.15
C ALA A 338 -7.71 -12.14 -16.93
N LEU A 339 -7.85 -11.34 -17.98
CA LEU A 339 -9.03 -11.34 -18.85
C LEU A 339 -9.18 -12.66 -19.62
N VAL A 340 -8.09 -13.25 -20.10
CA VAL A 340 -8.11 -14.59 -20.72
C VAL A 340 -8.52 -15.66 -19.72
N ARG A 341 -8.08 -15.59 -18.45
CA ARG A 341 -8.52 -16.53 -17.40
C ARG A 341 -9.99 -16.36 -17.05
N LEU A 342 -10.48 -15.12 -17.04
CA LEU A 342 -11.87 -14.80 -16.70
C LEU A 342 -12.84 -15.20 -17.81
N LEU A 343 -12.50 -14.92 -19.07
CA LEU A 343 -13.39 -15.02 -20.22
C LEU A 343 -13.06 -16.18 -21.16
N GLY A 344 -11.86 -16.75 -21.04
CA GLY A 344 -11.47 -17.93 -21.78
C GLY A 344 -12.30 -19.12 -21.33
N SER A 345 -12.89 -19.85 -22.28
CA SER A 345 -13.35 -21.21 -22.05
C SER A 345 -12.18 -22.02 -21.49
N HIS A 346 -12.35 -22.68 -20.33
CA HIS A 346 -11.34 -23.55 -19.75
C HIS A 346 -10.69 -24.40 -20.84
N VAL A 347 -9.47 -24.06 -21.24
CA VAL A 347 -8.65 -24.99 -21.99
C VAL A 347 -8.25 -26.02 -20.94
N GLU A 348 -8.95 -27.15 -20.92
CA GLU A 348 -8.43 -28.35 -20.26
C GLU A 348 -7.06 -28.60 -20.86
N VAL A 349 -6.02 -28.23 -20.13
CA VAL A 349 -4.66 -28.68 -20.42
C VAL A 349 -4.67 -30.17 -20.11
N THR A 350 -5.04 -30.98 -21.10
CA THR A 350 -4.86 -32.42 -21.02
C THR A 350 -3.37 -32.65 -20.84
N GLN A 351 -2.97 -33.15 -19.67
CA GLN A 351 -1.59 -33.56 -19.43
C GLN A 351 -1.19 -34.52 -20.55
N LEU A 352 -0.19 -34.14 -21.33
CA LEU A 352 0.50 -35.07 -22.21
C LEU A 352 1.23 -36.06 -21.31
N ASP A 353 0.63 -37.23 -21.08
CA ASP A 353 1.30 -38.38 -20.48
C ASP A 353 2.49 -38.76 -21.36
N VAL A 354 3.67 -38.31 -20.96
CA VAL A 354 4.94 -38.86 -21.44
C VAL A 354 5.11 -40.21 -20.74
N THR A 355 4.52 -41.25 -21.31
CA THR A 355 4.90 -42.62 -20.98
C THR A 355 5.99 -43.09 -21.95
N THR A 356 7.16 -43.29 -21.38
CA THR A 356 8.33 -43.92 -22.00
C THR A 356 8.04 -45.38 -22.36
N GLY A 357 8.37 -45.76 -23.61
CA GLY A 357 8.93 -47.07 -23.93
C GLY A 357 7.99 -48.14 -24.48
N SER A 358 7.88 -48.22 -25.81
CA SER A 358 7.94 -49.52 -26.50
C SER A 358 8.31 -49.34 -27.97
N GLU A 359 9.41 -49.98 -28.36
CA GLU A 359 9.95 -50.03 -29.72
C GLU A 359 9.05 -50.85 -30.65
N VAL A 360 8.70 -50.34 -31.84
CA VAL A 360 8.54 -51.17 -33.05
C VAL A 360 8.97 -50.38 -34.30
N ASN A 361 9.78 -51.07 -35.13
CA ASN A 361 10.53 -50.69 -36.33
C ASN A 361 9.81 -49.87 -37.44
N PRO A 362 10.59 -49.17 -38.29
CA PRO A 362 10.10 -48.50 -39.50
C PRO A 362 10.05 -49.46 -40.70
N THR A 363 8.95 -49.43 -41.46
CA THR A 363 8.92 -49.94 -42.84
C THR A 363 8.23 -48.92 -43.77
N PRO A 364 8.76 -48.69 -44.99
CA PRO A 364 8.25 -47.70 -45.91
C PRO A 364 7.20 -48.28 -46.88
N ASN A 365 6.39 -47.38 -47.43
CA ASN A 365 5.40 -47.52 -48.51
C ASN A 365 4.01 -48.06 -48.15
N ALA A 366 2.99 -47.22 -48.31
CA ALA A 366 2.03 -47.35 -49.42
C ALA A 366 1.09 -46.13 -49.49
N VAL A 367 0.98 -45.59 -50.71
CA VAL A 367 -0.06 -44.68 -51.17
C VAL A 367 -1.43 -45.36 -51.05
N GLY A 368 -2.43 -44.66 -50.49
CA GLY A 368 -3.79 -45.18 -50.33
C GLY A 368 -4.79 -44.12 -49.86
N GLU A 369 -5.39 -43.45 -50.83
CA GLU A 369 -6.46 -42.45 -50.76
C GLU A 369 -7.78 -43.04 -50.22
N VAL A 370 -8.39 -42.47 -49.16
CA VAL A 370 -9.86 -42.40 -48.98
C VAL A 370 -10.28 -41.17 -48.11
N ALA A 371 -10.85 -40.18 -48.80
CA ALA A 371 -12.05 -39.38 -48.52
C ALA A 371 -12.37 -38.67 -47.17
N LYS A 372 -12.30 -37.33 -47.24
CA LYS A 372 -13.39 -36.32 -47.05
C LYS A 372 -14.30 -36.37 -45.81
N SER A 373 -14.14 -35.37 -44.95
CA SER A 373 -15.16 -34.36 -44.58
C SER A 373 -14.40 -33.11 -44.09
N GLY A 374 -14.71 -31.85 -44.34
CA GLY A 374 -15.89 -31.17 -44.88
C GLY A 374 -15.98 -29.79 -44.22
N PHE A 375 -14.97 -28.92 -44.39
CA PHE A 375 -14.98 -27.55 -43.86
C PHE A 375 -15.88 -26.66 -44.72
N VAL A 376 -17.00 -26.18 -44.16
CA VAL A 376 -17.86 -25.16 -44.79
C VAL A 376 -17.59 -23.80 -44.14
N ARG A 377 -16.98 -22.89 -44.90
CA ARG A 377 -16.96 -21.45 -44.63
C ARG A 377 -18.34 -20.87 -44.93
N LYS A 378 -19.05 -20.34 -43.92
CA LYS A 378 -20.12 -19.33 -44.09
C LYS A 378 -20.09 -18.36 -42.91
N GLY A 379 -19.75 -17.11 -43.19
CA GLY A 379 -19.76 -16.04 -42.17
C GLY A 379 -19.35 -14.65 -42.65
N ALA A 380 -19.27 -14.39 -43.96
CA ALA A 380 -18.87 -13.08 -44.48
C ALA A 380 -19.95 -12.37 -45.34
N SER A 381 -21.16 -12.93 -45.41
CA SER A 381 -22.25 -12.36 -46.23
C SER A 381 -23.44 -11.84 -45.40
N ALA A 382 -23.55 -12.17 -44.11
CA ALA A 382 -24.69 -11.74 -43.28
C ALA A 382 -24.49 -10.34 -42.64
N ALA A 383 -23.24 -9.88 -42.48
CA ALA A 383 -22.92 -8.59 -41.85
C ALA A 383 -23.12 -7.38 -42.80
N ARG A 384 -23.28 -7.60 -44.11
CA ARG A 384 -23.48 -6.51 -45.09
C ARG A 384 -24.95 -6.24 -45.43
N GLU A 385 -25.87 -7.13 -45.05
CA GLU A 385 -27.31 -6.99 -45.33
C GLU A 385 -28.09 -6.35 -44.16
N ALA A 386 -27.52 -6.34 -42.94
CA ALA A 386 -28.14 -5.71 -41.77
C ALA A 386 -27.97 -4.18 -41.70
N ILE A 387 -27.02 -3.61 -42.45
CA ILE A 387 -26.70 -2.17 -42.40
C ILE A 387 -27.52 -1.35 -43.43
N SER A 388 -28.17 -1.98 -44.42
CA SER A 388 -28.98 -1.28 -45.42
C SER A 388 -30.45 -1.05 -45.01
N ASN A 389 -30.98 -1.78 -44.03
CA ASN A 389 -32.40 -1.71 -43.65
C ASN A 389 -32.72 -0.76 -42.47
N ALA A 390 -31.74 -0.02 -41.95
CA ALA A 390 -31.96 0.94 -40.85
C ALA A 390 -32.34 2.37 -41.32
N LYS A 391 -32.67 2.57 -42.60
CA LYS A 391 -33.13 3.87 -43.14
C LYS A 391 -34.54 3.80 -43.75
N SER A 392 -35.53 3.51 -42.90
CA SER A 392 -36.96 3.82 -43.09
C SER A 392 -37.68 3.24 -41.87
N VAL A 393 -38.29 4.00 -40.96
CA VAL A 393 -39.58 4.66 -41.12
C VAL A 393 -39.79 5.58 -39.91
N SER A 394 -40.39 6.74 -40.15
CA SER A 394 -40.81 7.74 -39.16
C SER A 394 -42.34 7.70 -38.98
N GLN A 395 -42.80 8.09 -37.78
CA GLN A 395 -44.13 8.59 -37.37
C GLN A 395 -45.31 7.61 -37.19
N LYS A 396 -45.89 7.52 -35.96
CA LYS A 396 -47.09 8.28 -35.54
C LYS A 396 -47.65 7.96 -34.11
N THR A 397 -47.85 9.03 -33.33
CA THR A 397 -48.98 9.47 -32.44
C THR A 397 -49.51 8.67 -31.22
N GLU A 398 -49.42 9.37 -30.05
CA GLU A 398 -50.37 9.62 -28.92
C GLU A 398 -51.29 8.51 -28.34
N THR A 399 -51.36 8.40 -27.00
CA THR A 399 -52.42 8.98 -26.12
C THR A 399 -52.13 8.73 -24.61
N LEU A 400 -52.53 9.67 -23.74
CA LEU A 400 -52.45 9.69 -22.28
C LEU A 400 -53.26 8.60 -21.54
N VAL A 401 -52.77 8.13 -20.37
CA VAL A 401 -53.59 7.81 -19.16
C VAL A 401 -52.74 8.04 -17.88
N GLU A 402 -53.39 8.56 -16.84
CA GLU A 402 -52.89 9.08 -15.56
C GLU A 402 -53.28 8.16 -14.37
N ALA A 403 -52.35 7.98 -13.41
CA ALA A 403 -52.49 7.60 -11.96
C ALA A 403 -53.11 6.22 -11.56
N PRO A 404 -52.88 5.66 -10.33
CA PRO A 404 -52.40 6.31 -9.10
C PRO A 404 -51.32 5.58 -8.25
N LEU A 405 -50.83 6.35 -7.27
CA LEU A 405 -49.92 6.04 -6.17
C LEU A 405 -50.44 4.94 -5.23
N ILE A 406 -49.56 4.01 -4.84
CA ILE A 406 -49.78 3.07 -3.74
C ILE A 406 -48.74 3.33 -2.65
N SER A 407 -49.22 3.70 -1.47
CA SER A 407 -48.48 3.90 -0.23
C SER A 407 -48.13 2.56 0.43
N ILE A 408 -46.87 2.36 0.81
CA ILE A 408 -46.42 1.21 1.61
C ILE A 408 -46.15 1.68 3.06
N PRO A 409 -46.73 1.05 4.09
CA PRO A 409 -46.50 1.39 5.49
C PRO A 409 -45.15 0.86 6.02
N PRO A 410 -44.57 1.48 7.06
CA PRO A 410 -43.26 1.11 7.60
C PRO A 410 -43.31 -0.19 8.42
N PRO A 411 -42.21 -0.97 8.44
CA PRO A 411 -42.10 -2.16 9.30
C PRO A 411 -41.83 -1.78 10.78
N PRO A 412 -42.22 -2.65 11.73
CA PRO A 412 -42.15 -2.38 13.16
C PRO A 412 -40.76 -2.60 13.77
N VAL A 413 -40.50 -1.83 14.83
CA VAL A 413 -39.35 -1.86 15.74
C VAL A 413 -39.27 -3.18 16.50
N VAL A 414 -38.11 -3.83 16.49
CA VAL A 414 -37.81 -4.99 17.37
C VAL A 414 -36.70 -4.60 18.34
N ASN A 415 -37.08 -4.44 19.61
CA ASN A 415 -36.18 -4.42 20.76
C ASN A 415 -35.66 -5.84 21.02
N ALA A 416 -34.34 -6.02 21.11
CA ALA A 416 -33.74 -7.21 21.69
C ALA A 416 -32.83 -6.80 22.84
N GLN A 417 -33.23 -7.20 24.04
CA GLN A 417 -32.55 -7.00 25.30
C GLN A 417 -31.35 -7.96 25.45
N ILE A 418 -30.35 -7.41 26.13
CA ILE A 418 -29.14 -8.03 26.67
C ILE A 418 -29.50 -9.18 27.62
N VAL A 419 -28.86 -10.34 27.45
CA VAL A 419 -28.73 -11.34 28.52
C VAL A 419 -27.27 -11.79 28.57
N ALA A 420 -26.61 -11.43 29.67
CA ALA A 420 -25.31 -11.94 30.09
C ALA A 420 -25.50 -13.22 30.91
N HIS A 421 -24.62 -14.20 30.75
CA HIS A 421 -24.37 -15.22 31.76
C HIS A 421 -22.86 -15.50 31.87
N PRO A 422 -22.38 -15.91 33.06
CA PRO A 422 -21.01 -15.68 33.50
C PRO A 422 -20.08 -16.89 33.35
N THR A 423 -18.81 -16.55 33.48
CA THR A 423 -17.58 -17.32 33.67
C THR A 423 -17.67 -18.47 34.67
N GLU A 424 -16.99 -19.59 34.35
CA GLU A 424 -16.29 -20.42 35.34
C GLU A 424 -15.16 -21.23 34.66
N GLU A 425 -13.92 -20.96 35.09
CA GLU A 425 -12.73 -21.81 34.89
C GLU A 425 -12.79 -23.03 35.82
N PRO A 426 -11.98 -24.06 35.55
CA PRO A 426 -11.12 -24.49 36.65
C PRO A 426 -9.66 -24.69 36.24
N SER A 427 -8.80 -24.14 37.09
CA SER A 427 -7.41 -24.51 37.35
C SER A 427 -7.27 -25.97 37.81
N GLN A 428 -6.18 -26.65 37.43
CA GLN A 428 -5.30 -27.37 38.36
C GLN A 428 -3.96 -27.79 37.71
N SER A 429 -2.90 -27.48 38.46
CA SER A 429 -1.54 -28.02 38.51
C SER A 429 -1.53 -29.57 38.61
N GLU A 430 -0.48 -30.38 38.42
CA GLU A 430 0.96 -30.23 38.69
C GLU A 430 1.69 -31.48 38.15
N ALA A 431 2.98 -31.28 37.87
CA ALA A 431 4.12 -32.18 37.63
C ALA A 431 4.01 -33.72 37.80
N LEU A 432 4.75 -34.45 36.94
CA LEU A 432 5.61 -35.59 37.30
C LEU A 432 6.68 -35.82 36.22
N GLU A 433 7.95 -35.78 36.63
CA GLU A 433 9.15 -36.12 35.84
C GLU A 433 9.50 -37.62 35.96
N LYS A 434 10.37 -38.08 35.03
CA LYS A 434 11.24 -39.29 35.00
C LYS A 434 10.55 -40.60 34.54
N GLU A 435 11.16 -41.49 33.74
CA GLU A 435 12.58 -41.82 33.52
C GLU A 435 12.79 -42.69 32.25
N CYS A 436 14.02 -42.65 31.70
CA CYS A 436 14.80 -43.69 30.97
C CYS A 436 14.22 -44.40 29.71
N ALA A 437 14.83 -44.35 28.53
CA ALA A 437 16.18 -44.76 28.06
C ALA A 437 16.13 -46.08 27.26
N ASP A 438 17.03 -46.15 26.26
CA ASP A 438 17.46 -47.26 25.40
C ASP A 438 16.61 -47.64 24.17
N ASP A 439 17.08 -47.20 23.00
CA ASP A 439 17.70 -48.10 22.00
C ASP A 439 18.14 -47.26 20.79
N LEU A 440 19.44 -47.23 20.48
CA LEU A 440 19.95 -46.92 19.13
C LEU A 440 21.36 -47.50 19.02
N SER A 441 21.41 -48.72 18.50
CA SER A 441 22.59 -49.36 17.96
C SER A 441 23.05 -48.66 16.67
N SER A 442 24.37 -48.55 16.56
CA SER A 442 25.15 -48.13 15.41
C SER A 442 24.87 -48.97 14.16
N ASP A 443 24.63 -48.29 13.03
CA ASP A 443 25.04 -48.77 11.70
C ASP A 443 25.61 -47.58 10.90
N ASP A 444 26.90 -47.68 10.63
CA ASP A 444 27.74 -46.74 9.89
C ASP A 444 27.69 -47.14 8.40
N GLU A 445 26.71 -46.62 7.67
CA GLU A 445 26.72 -46.59 6.20
C GLU A 445 26.76 -45.13 5.74
N GLY A 446 27.95 -44.68 5.35
CA GLY A 446 28.19 -43.31 4.89
C GLY A 446 27.33 -42.95 3.67
N ILE A 447 26.24 -42.22 3.92
CA ILE A 447 25.45 -41.56 2.88
C ILE A 447 26.33 -40.48 2.25
N ALA A 448 26.67 -40.63 0.98
CA ALA A 448 27.30 -39.57 0.21
C ALA A 448 26.34 -38.36 0.15
N LEU A 449 26.76 -37.25 0.75
CA LEU A 449 26.01 -35.98 0.76
C LEU A 449 25.80 -35.48 -0.68
N SER A 450 24.57 -35.62 -1.18
CA SER A 450 24.19 -35.13 -2.51
C SER A 450 23.72 -33.67 -2.44
N TYR A 451 24.13 -32.85 -3.41
CA TYR A 451 23.71 -31.45 -3.55
C TYR A 451 22.18 -31.29 -3.48
N ALA A 452 21.44 -32.14 -4.22
CA ALA A 452 19.98 -32.09 -4.28
C ALA A 452 19.32 -32.38 -2.92
N HIS A 453 19.95 -33.23 -2.11
CA HIS A 453 19.46 -33.55 -0.78
C HIS A 453 19.61 -32.35 0.16
N ILE A 454 20.77 -31.69 0.15
CA ILE A 454 21.04 -30.49 0.97
C ILE A 454 20.13 -29.32 0.55
N GLU A 455 19.92 -29.09 -0.74
CA GLU A 455 19.06 -28.01 -1.23
C GLU A 455 17.62 -28.16 -0.74
N GLN A 456 17.11 -29.40 -0.72
CA GLN A 456 15.75 -29.71 -0.29
C GLN A 456 15.57 -29.52 1.23
N ILE A 457 16.49 -30.05 2.05
CA ILE A 457 16.38 -29.96 3.51
C ILE A 457 16.71 -28.55 4.02
N TRP A 458 17.56 -27.79 3.31
CA TRP A 458 17.97 -26.44 3.73
C TRP A 458 16.77 -25.50 3.87
N THR A 459 15.92 -25.45 2.85
CA THR A 459 14.76 -24.53 2.82
C THR A 459 13.60 -25.03 3.68
N LYS A 460 13.37 -26.35 3.72
CA LYS A 460 12.19 -26.94 4.36
C LYS A 460 12.38 -27.27 5.84
N GLU A 461 13.60 -27.60 6.27
CA GLU A 461 13.84 -28.18 7.59
C GLU A 461 14.90 -27.42 8.40
N ILE A 462 15.99 -26.97 7.75
CA ILE A 462 17.11 -26.35 8.47
C ILE A 462 16.86 -24.86 8.74
N LEU A 463 16.55 -24.06 7.71
CA LEU A 463 16.28 -22.64 7.90
C LEU A 463 15.17 -22.36 8.93
N PRO A 464 14.05 -23.11 9.00
CA PRO A 464 13.02 -22.90 10.02
C PRO A 464 13.43 -23.27 11.45
N THR A 465 14.34 -24.22 11.62
CA THR A 465 14.76 -24.74 12.94
C THR A 465 15.90 -23.93 13.58
N LEU A 466 16.59 -23.10 12.80
CA LEU A 466 17.63 -22.20 13.30
C LEU A 466 17.06 -21.06 14.16
N ALA A 467 17.85 -20.63 15.15
CA ALA A 467 17.51 -19.48 15.98
C ALA A 467 17.25 -18.22 15.11
N PRO A 468 16.32 -17.32 15.50
CA PRO A 468 15.91 -16.19 14.66
C PRO A 468 17.06 -15.32 14.14
N LYS A 469 18.12 -15.16 14.95
CA LYS A 469 19.34 -14.41 14.60
C LYS A 469 20.16 -15.10 13.50
N VAL A 470 20.30 -16.42 13.57
CA VAL A 470 21.07 -17.21 12.57
C VAL A 470 20.26 -17.33 11.28
N ARG A 471 18.96 -17.62 11.39
CA ARG A 471 18.06 -17.71 10.24
C ARG A 471 18.08 -16.44 9.40
N ALA A 472 18.00 -15.26 10.02
CA ALA A 472 18.03 -13.99 9.29
C ALA A 472 19.34 -13.74 8.54
N ARG A 473 20.46 -14.29 9.03
CA ARG A 473 21.79 -14.17 8.41
C ARG A 473 22.00 -15.19 7.30
N PHE A 474 21.45 -16.39 7.43
CA PHE A 474 21.59 -17.45 6.44
C PHE A 474 20.45 -17.49 5.40
N GLN A 475 19.41 -16.67 5.55
CA GLN A 475 18.33 -16.57 4.56
C GLN A 475 18.81 -16.08 3.18
N ALA A 476 19.87 -15.27 3.14
CA ALA A 476 20.47 -14.77 1.90
C ALA A 476 21.56 -15.69 1.32
N SER A 477 21.82 -16.85 1.94
CA SER A 477 22.84 -17.78 1.45
C SER A 477 22.28 -18.70 0.38
N ARG A 478 23.02 -18.88 -0.71
CA ARG A 478 22.71 -19.83 -1.78
C ARG A 478 23.66 -21.01 -1.73
N LEU A 479 23.15 -22.24 -1.79
CA LEU A 479 23.97 -23.44 -1.89
C LEU A 479 24.72 -23.42 -3.25
N VAL A 480 26.03 -23.60 -3.23
CA VAL A 480 26.90 -23.58 -4.42
C VAL A 480 27.41 -24.97 -4.75
N GLY A 481 27.73 -25.76 -3.72
CA GLY A 481 28.34 -27.07 -3.92
C GLY A 481 28.37 -27.89 -2.63
N VAL A 482 28.63 -29.17 -2.80
CA VAL A 482 28.87 -30.11 -1.70
C VAL A 482 30.07 -30.95 -2.08
N GLU A 483 31.14 -30.85 -1.29
CA GLU A 483 32.40 -31.57 -1.48
C GLU A 483 32.68 -32.48 -0.28
N GLY A 484 32.43 -33.78 -0.44
CA GLY A 484 32.54 -34.74 0.65
C GLY A 484 31.58 -34.41 1.80
N GLN A 485 32.12 -34.04 2.95
CA GLN A 485 31.35 -33.58 4.12
C GLN A 485 31.26 -32.05 4.25
N THR A 486 31.73 -31.31 3.25
CA THR A 486 31.71 -29.84 3.28
C THR A 486 30.61 -29.29 2.38
N VAL A 487 29.73 -28.47 2.96
CA VAL A 487 28.67 -27.76 2.23
C VAL A 487 29.12 -26.32 1.97
N ILE A 488 29.05 -25.86 0.73
CA ILE A 488 29.53 -24.55 0.29
C ILE A 488 28.34 -23.61 0.04
N PHE A 489 28.29 -22.50 0.76
CA PHE A 489 27.29 -21.44 0.55
C PHE A 489 27.92 -20.16 0.03
N ALA A 490 27.33 -19.58 -1.01
CA ALA A 490 27.61 -18.23 -1.48
C ALA A 490 26.77 -17.21 -0.71
N LEU A 491 27.43 -16.13 -0.30
CA LEU A 491 26.86 -14.98 0.37
C LEU A 491 27.05 -13.70 -0.47
N PRO A 492 26.17 -12.70 -0.35
CA PRO A 492 26.13 -11.56 -1.28
C PRO A 492 27.37 -10.65 -1.29
N ASN A 493 28.10 -10.55 -0.18
CA ASN A 493 29.27 -9.68 -0.07
C ASN A 493 30.22 -10.15 1.07
N PRO A 494 31.50 -9.71 1.09
CA PRO A 494 32.48 -10.16 2.09
C PRO A 494 32.13 -9.78 3.53
N VAL A 495 31.48 -8.63 3.75
CA VAL A 495 31.04 -8.19 5.10
C VAL A 495 29.97 -9.13 5.65
N HIS A 496 29.11 -9.66 4.79
CA HIS A 496 28.08 -10.63 5.17
C HIS A 496 28.69 -12.00 5.48
N ARG A 497 29.72 -12.41 4.73
CA ARG A 497 30.50 -13.63 5.00
C ARG A 497 31.12 -13.61 6.39
N GLU A 498 31.81 -12.53 6.76
CA GLU A 498 32.47 -12.42 8.07
C GLU A 498 31.47 -12.55 9.23
N ARG A 499 30.28 -11.94 9.08
CA ARG A 499 29.20 -12.02 10.08
C ARG A 499 28.56 -13.40 10.16
N CYS A 500 28.50 -14.14 9.05
CA CYS A 500 28.01 -15.52 9.01
C CYS A 500 29.06 -16.51 9.56
N GLU A 501 30.36 -16.24 9.40
CA GLU A 501 31.44 -17.09 9.93
C GLU A 501 31.36 -17.20 11.47
N GLN A 502 30.98 -16.12 12.15
CA GLN A 502 30.79 -16.11 13.62
C GLN A 502 29.66 -17.04 14.11
N LEU A 503 28.72 -17.41 13.23
CA LEU A 503 27.54 -18.23 13.54
C LEU A 503 27.57 -19.59 12.83
N LYS A 504 28.69 -19.90 12.18
CA LYS A 504 28.89 -21.11 11.38
C LYS A 504 28.66 -22.40 12.17
N THR A 505 29.17 -22.47 13.39
CA THR A 505 29.07 -23.66 14.25
C THR A 505 27.62 -24.05 14.57
N GLU A 506 26.72 -23.07 14.70
CA GLU A 506 25.29 -23.34 14.95
C GLU A 506 24.62 -23.99 13.72
N VAL A 507 25.04 -23.59 12.52
CA VAL A 507 24.53 -24.12 11.25
C VAL A 507 25.11 -25.51 10.96
N GLU A 508 26.39 -25.73 11.24
CA GLU A 508 27.05 -27.05 11.14
C GLU A 508 26.39 -28.08 12.06
N LEU A 509 26.03 -27.68 13.29
CA LEU A 509 25.35 -28.54 14.23
C LEU A 509 23.91 -28.87 13.77
N ALA A 510 23.19 -27.89 13.22
CA ALA A 510 21.86 -28.12 12.67
C ALA A 510 21.89 -29.04 11.44
N LEU A 511 22.84 -28.84 10.52
CA LEU A 511 23.07 -29.71 9.37
C LEU A 511 23.42 -31.14 9.80
N SER A 512 24.35 -31.28 10.74
CA SER A 512 24.80 -32.60 11.22
C SER A 512 23.67 -33.37 11.92
N LYS A 513 22.78 -32.66 12.63
CA LYS A 513 21.62 -33.27 13.28
C LYS A 513 20.58 -33.81 12.30
N VAL A 514 20.37 -33.13 11.17
CA VAL A 514 19.39 -33.54 10.15
C VAL A 514 19.95 -34.61 9.23
N VAL A 515 21.23 -34.50 8.84
CA VAL A 515 21.88 -35.47 7.95
C VAL A 515 22.33 -36.74 8.70
N GLY A 516 22.55 -36.66 10.01
CA GLY A 516 23.00 -37.79 10.84
C GLY A 516 24.51 -38.08 10.74
N THR A 517 25.28 -37.24 10.04
CA THR A 517 26.75 -37.31 9.95
C THR A 517 27.37 -35.93 10.18
N SER A 518 28.66 -35.85 10.50
CA SER A 518 29.35 -34.57 10.70
C SER A 518 29.45 -33.80 9.38
N VAL A 519 28.90 -32.58 9.34
CA VAL A 519 28.93 -31.69 8.17
C VAL A 519 29.70 -30.42 8.51
N LEU A 520 30.65 -30.05 7.66
CA LEU A 520 31.41 -28.80 7.73
C LEU A 520 30.83 -27.76 6.76
N LEU A 521 30.94 -26.49 7.11
CA LEU A 521 30.42 -25.38 6.29
C LEU A 521 31.56 -24.55 5.70
N SER A 522 31.55 -24.32 4.39
CA SER A 522 32.40 -23.33 3.74
C SER A 522 31.54 -22.17 3.26
N LEU A 523 31.96 -20.94 3.57
CA LEU A 523 31.28 -19.72 3.16
C LEU A 523 32.13 -19.01 2.12
N GLU A 524 31.53 -18.70 0.97
CA GLU A 524 32.13 -17.94 -0.11
C GLU A 524 31.36 -16.64 -0.30
N SER A 525 32.06 -15.59 -0.73
CA SER A 525 31.42 -14.34 -1.18
C SER A 525 31.59 -14.25 -2.68
N SER A 526 30.54 -13.88 -3.41
CA SER A 526 30.66 -13.54 -4.83
C SER A 526 31.63 -12.37 -5.00
N GLN A 527 32.86 -12.64 -5.44
CA GLN A 527 33.77 -11.61 -5.95
C GLN A 527 33.45 -11.34 -7.41
N GLU A 528 33.51 -10.07 -7.81
CA GLU A 528 33.50 -9.62 -9.20
C GLU A 528 34.58 -10.37 -9.99
N ASN A 529 34.13 -11.32 -10.81
CA ASN A 529 34.88 -11.87 -11.94
C ASN A 529 33.85 -12.35 -12.95
N ASP A 530 33.35 -11.42 -13.76
CA ASP A 530 32.73 -11.73 -15.05
C ASP A 530 33.44 -10.89 -16.12
N SER A 531 34.65 -11.33 -16.47
CA SER A 531 35.17 -11.12 -17.81
C SER A 531 34.42 -12.06 -18.76
N ASN A 532 33.31 -11.58 -19.31
CA ASN A 532 32.80 -12.07 -20.60
C ASN A 532 32.10 -10.91 -21.32
N GLU A 533 32.85 -10.28 -22.20
CA GLU A 533 32.38 -9.31 -23.17
C GLU A 533 31.54 -9.99 -24.27
N SER A 534 30.44 -9.31 -24.63
CA SER A 534 29.93 -9.15 -26.00
C SER A 534 29.20 -10.31 -26.67
N GLU A 535 27.88 -10.15 -26.82
CA GLU A 535 27.26 -10.06 -28.15
C GLU A 535 25.85 -9.46 -28.07
N LYS A 536 25.73 -8.13 -28.25
CA LYS A 536 24.56 -7.54 -28.92
C LYS A 536 25.01 -6.41 -29.84
N VAL A 537 24.87 -6.72 -31.13
CA VAL A 537 25.08 -5.85 -32.29
C VAL A 537 24.04 -4.74 -32.33
N ALA A 538 24.50 -3.61 -32.87
CA ALA A 538 23.92 -2.27 -32.87
C ALA A 538 22.72 -2.02 -33.80
N SER A 539 21.92 -1.04 -33.39
CA SER A 539 21.37 0.08 -34.20
C SER A 539 20.72 1.03 -33.17
N GLY A 540 20.99 2.32 -33.01
CA GLY A 540 21.60 3.32 -33.87
C GLY A 540 20.64 4.52 -33.92
N GLU A 541 20.81 5.53 -33.06
CA GLU A 541 20.64 6.96 -33.36
C GLU A 541 20.95 7.86 -32.15
N ASN A 542 21.67 8.95 -32.45
CA ASN A 542 22.27 9.93 -31.57
C ASN A 542 21.25 10.89 -30.94
N ILE A 543 21.42 11.26 -29.66
CA ILE A 543 21.33 12.66 -29.22
C ILE A 543 22.43 12.92 -28.18
N ILE A 544 23.18 13.98 -28.45
CA ILE A 544 24.35 14.52 -27.76
C ILE A 544 23.91 15.26 -26.48
N ASP A 545 24.66 15.12 -25.38
CA ASP A 545 24.89 16.25 -24.49
C ASP A 545 26.35 16.30 -24.07
N GLN A 546 26.95 17.48 -24.21
CA GLN A 546 28.37 17.76 -24.05
C GLN A 546 28.63 18.18 -22.60
N THR A 547 29.51 17.47 -21.90
CA THR A 547 30.23 18.05 -20.76
C THR A 547 31.71 17.70 -20.91
N ASP A 548 32.53 18.74 -21.05
CA ASP A 548 33.98 18.71 -21.25
C ASP A 548 34.73 18.01 -20.11
N ASP A 549 35.37 16.88 -20.42
CA ASP A 549 36.32 16.14 -19.58
C ASP A 549 37.73 16.79 -19.54
N SER A 550 37.80 18.12 -19.39
CA SER A 550 39.09 18.85 -19.40
C SER A 550 39.49 19.52 -18.08
N VAL A 551 38.76 19.28 -16.98
CA VAL A 551 39.05 19.94 -15.68
C VAL A 551 39.73 19.03 -14.64
N PHE A 552 39.89 17.73 -14.91
CA PHE A 552 40.45 16.79 -13.92
C PHE A 552 41.93 16.39 -14.14
N ALA A 553 42.64 17.00 -15.08
CA ALA A 553 44.03 16.66 -15.37
C ALA A 553 45.08 17.41 -14.53
N GLU A 554 44.68 18.32 -13.64
CA GLU A 554 45.59 19.11 -12.78
C GLU A 554 45.23 19.03 -11.29
N LEU A 555 45.13 17.82 -10.73
CA LEU A 555 45.05 17.63 -9.28
C LEU A 555 46.32 16.90 -8.81
N GLU A 556 47.17 17.62 -8.08
CA GLU A 556 48.29 17.05 -7.34
C GLU A 556 47.83 16.59 -5.95
N ASP A 557 48.29 15.42 -5.51
CA ASP A 557 48.06 14.91 -4.16
C ASP A 557 48.71 15.83 -3.11
N ALA A 558 47.97 16.12 -2.04
CA ALA A 558 48.46 16.94 -0.94
C ALA A 558 49.66 16.27 -0.24
N PRO A 559 50.73 17.01 0.10
CA PRO A 559 51.90 16.44 0.76
C PRO A 559 51.54 15.89 2.15
N PRO A 560 52.27 14.88 2.65
CA PRO A 560 51.95 14.23 3.92
C PRO A 560 52.17 15.21 5.09
N ASP A 561 51.06 15.74 5.60
CA ASP A 561 51.07 16.65 6.73
C ASP A 561 50.97 15.87 8.04
N ASN A 562 52.10 15.79 8.75
CA ASN A 562 52.29 15.09 10.03
C ASN A 562 51.67 15.80 11.25
N ARG A 563 50.76 16.75 11.03
CA ARG A 563 50.09 17.49 12.10
C ARG A 563 48.92 16.69 12.65
N THR A 564 48.71 16.78 13.96
CA THR A 564 47.58 16.10 14.60
C THR A 564 46.27 16.80 14.22
N SER A 565 45.16 16.08 14.31
CA SER A 565 43.82 16.62 14.04
C SER A 565 43.47 17.84 14.92
N VAL A 566 44.09 17.96 16.10
CA VAL A 566 43.91 19.08 17.03
C VAL A 566 44.61 20.35 16.50
N ASP A 567 45.81 20.23 15.95
CA ASP A 567 46.57 21.37 15.40
C ASP A 567 45.82 22.00 14.22
N ARG A 568 45.26 21.17 13.34
CA ARG A 568 44.44 21.65 12.20
C ARG A 568 43.17 22.37 12.65
N PHE A 569 42.63 21.99 13.81
CA PHE A 569 41.43 22.59 14.36
C PHE A 569 41.72 23.97 14.98
N GLN A 570 42.88 24.15 15.61
CA GLN A 570 43.29 25.44 16.17
C GLN A 570 43.63 26.48 15.10
N ASP A 571 44.26 26.07 13.99
CA ASP A 571 44.57 26.97 12.87
C ASP A 571 43.29 27.48 12.17
N ALA A 572 42.25 26.64 12.09
CA ALA A 572 40.97 27.01 11.51
C ALA A 572 40.16 27.99 12.38
N PHE A 573 40.43 28.04 13.70
CA PHE A 573 39.71 28.87 14.66
C PHE A 573 40.66 29.60 15.62
N PRO A 574 41.30 30.70 15.16
CA PRO A 574 42.26 31.46 15.96
C PRO A 574 41.60 32.00 17.24
N GLY A 575 42.04 31.52 18.40
CA GLY A 575 41.52 31.90 19.72
C GLY A 575 40.79 30.79 20.48
N ALA A 576 40.63 29.61 19.89
CA ALA A 576 40.14 28.43 20.61
C ALA A 576 41.22 27.86 21.53
N ILE A 577 40.87 27.58 22.80
CA ILE A 577 41.72 26.91 23.78
C ILE A 577 41.17 25.50 23.98
N VAL A 578 42.01 24.49 23.80
CA VAL A 578 41.65 23.09 24.10
C VAL A 578 41.88 22.87 25.60
N LEU A 579 40.84 22.46 26.31
CA LEU A 579 40.92 22.05 27.72
C LEU A 579 40.92 20.52 27.75
N ASP A 580 42.05 19.92 28.15
CA ASP A 580 42.11 18.50 28.48
C ASP A 580 41.66 18.32 29.93
N ASP A 581 40.67 17.45 30.17
CA ASP A 581 40.22 17.07 31.51
C ASP A 581 41.32 16.24 32.20
N GLY A 582 42.22 16.95 32.91
CA GLY A 582 43.35 16.35 33.60
C GLY A 582 44.21 17.31 34.42
N ASP A 583 43.60 18.24 35.17
CA ASP A 583 43.98 18.69 36.53
C ASP A 583 42.97 19.73 37.08
#